data_AF-A0A8D6PYU0-F1
#
_entry.id   AF-A0A8D6PYU0-F1
#
_cell.length_a   1.000
_cell.length_b   1.000
_cell.length_c   1.000
_cell.angle_alpha   90.00
_cell.angle_beta   90.00
_cell.angle_gamma   90.00
#
_symmetry.space_group_name_H-M   'P 1'
#
loop_
_entity.id
_entity.type
_entity.pdbx_description
1 polymer ?
#
loop_
_entity_poly.entity_id
_entity_poly.type
_entity_poly.pdbx_seq_one_letter_code
_entity_poly.pdbx_strand_id
1 'polypeptide(L)'
;MNLFKYIRKDKKTLLLLFSGIVTFIFIFIPFLRFEMVGVPHKINAYPSISALCGLVLGPIYGALAIGVSTLIYFFIKPKAFYFGLYSIIPPVLATISAGALSEGKWKYSILIFIVGLLIFYSTNVGRVAFYHPILTIFALLLVVICRDKISKLLFNKDFKKTIIGALILSFTSVMVDHLYGSILGILYLHLNAEDYIISIPEYIKERIVMTIVGAIFVILVLEISKCFLKNATKLKEELLRKYIDEEVKLGRKFNVDEKLLKKYNLKIPSEEEQKEILMNIVDIMVLKNNKKTKKD
;
A
#
# COMPACT_ATOMS: atom_id res chain seq x y z
N MET A 1 5.54 -8.26 -10.92
CA MET A 1 4.10 -8.62 -10.90
C MET A 1 3.57 -8.27 -9.52
N ASN A 2 2.52 -7.45 -9.41
CA ASN A 2 1.82 -7.29 -8.13
C ASN A 2 1.02 -8.57 -7.86
N LEU A 3 1.61 -9.46 -7.07
CA LEU A 3 1.08 -10.77 -6.77
C LEU A 3 -0.32 -10.70 -6.14
N PHE A 4 -0.49 -9.85 -5.13
CA PHE A 4 -1.71 -9.80 -4.34
C PHE A 4 -2.93 -9.41 -5.18
N LYS A 5 -2.77 -8.54 -6.18
CA LYS A 5 -3.84 -8.21 -7.13
C LYS A 5 -4.45 -9.45 -7.79
N TYR A 6 -3.62 -10.43 -8.14
CA TYR A 6 -4.07 -11.67 -8.80
C TYR A 6 -4.61 -12.71 -7.82
N ILE A 7 -3.98 -12.81 -6.63
CA ILE A 7 -4.47 -13.70 -5.56
C ILE A 7 -5.91 -13.31 -5.15
N ARG A 8 -6.20 -12.01 -5.04
CA ARG A 8 -7.52 -11.49 -4.66
C ARG A 8 -8.63 -11.77 -5.67
N LYS A 9 -8.33 -12.22 -6.89
CA LYS A 9 -9.37 -12.59 -7.87
C LYS A 9 -10.13 -13.84 -7.45
N ASP A 10 -9.53 -14.70 -6.64
CA ASP A 10 -10.22 -15.83 -6.04
C ASP A 10 -10.97 -15.40 -4.77
N LYS A 11 -12.29 -15.59 -4.75
CA LYS A 11 -13.16 -15.12 -3.65
C LYS A 11 -12.83 -15.78 -2.32
N LYS A 12 -12.48 -17.08 -2.32
CA LYS A 12 -12.14 -17.82 -1.09
C LYS A 12 -10.85 -17.30 -0.49
N THR A 13 -9.84 -17.10 -1.33
CA THR A 13 -8.55 -16.57 -0.91
C THR A 13 -8.66 -15.12 -0.45
N LEU A 14 -9.45 -14.29 -1.14
CA LEU A 14 -9.75 -12.93 -0.70
C LEU A 14 -10.40 -12.93 0.69
N LEU A 15 -11.38 -13.79 0.94
CA LEU A 15 -12.03 -13.90 2.24
C LEU A 15 -11.04 -14.32 3.34
N LEU A 16 -10.18 -15.31 3.07
CA LEU A 16 -9.15 -15.74 4.02
C LEU A 16 -8.14 -14.63 4.33
N LEU A 17 -7.66 -13.93 3.31
CA LEU A 17 -6.76 -12.79 3.48
C LEU A 17 -7.45 -11.66 4.27
N PHE A 18 -8.71 -11.39 3.97
CA PHE A 18 -9.50 -10.37 4.64
C PHE A 18 -9.65 -10.70 6.14
N SER A 19 -10.10 -11.90 6.47
CA SER A 19 -10.25 -12.35 7.86
C SER A 19 -8.91 -12.34 8.60
N GLY A 20 -7.84 -12.84 7.98
CA GLY A 20 -6.50 -12.84 8.59
C GLY A 20 -5.97 -11.43 8.89
N ILE A 21 -6.16 -10.49 7.95
CA ILE A 21 -5.77 -9.09 8.15
C ILE A 21 -6.63 -8.42 9.23
N VAL A 22 -7.94 -8.65 9.25
CA VAL A 22 -8.83 -8.15 10.31
C VAL A 22 -8.35 -8.64 11.68
N THR A 23 -8.13 -9.95 11.85
CA THR A 23 -7.60 -10.51 13.10
C THR A 23 -6.26 -9.89 13.48
N PHE A 24 -5.35 -9.74 12.53
CA PHE A 24 -4.04 -9.13 12.77
C PHE A 24 -4.15 -7.67 13.23
N ILE A 25 -5.02 -6.87 12.60
CA ILE A 25 -5.31 -5.49 13.02
C ILE A 25 -5.77 -5.46 14.48
N PHE A 26 -6.71 -6.34 14.86
CA PHE A 26 -7.23 -6.39 16.23
C PHE A 26 -6.15 -6.67 17.28
N ILE A 27 -5.22 -7.57 16.97
CA ILE A 27 -4.08 -7.89 17.83
C ILE A 27 -3.13 -6.69 17.93
N PHE A 28 -2.94 -5.95 16.83
CA PHE A 28 -1.95 -4.88 16.76
C PHE A 28 -2.43 -3.53 17.33
N ILE A 29 -3.71 -3.19 17.26
CA ILE A 29 -4.25 -1.92 17.78
C ILE A 29 -3.78 -1.58 19.21
N PRO A 30 -3.79 -2.51 20.19
CA PRO A 30 -3.33 -2.19 21.55
C PRO A 30 -1.81 -2.16 21.73
N PHE A 31 -1.02 -2.59 20.74
CA PHE A 31 0.38 -2.96 20.93
C PHE A 31 1.34 -1.77 21.15
N LEU A 32 1.21 -0.72 20.36
CA LEU A 32 2.15 0.41 20.40
C LEU A 32 1.37 1.73 20.50
N ARG A 33 1.72 2.55 21.51
CA ARG A 33 1.04 3.79 21.85
C ARG A 33 2.05 4.88 22.20
N PHE A 34 1.77 6.11 21.76
CA PHE A 34 2.56 7.30 22.03
C PHE A 34 1.72 8.35 22.77
N GLU A 35 2.32 9.21 23.58
CA GLU A 35 1.60 10.29 24.26
C GLU A 35 1.34 11.44 23.28
N MET A 36 0.13 12.01 23.30
CA MET A 36 -0.23 13.13 22.45
C MET A 36 0.19 14.45 23.11
N VAL A 37 0.86 15.32 22.36
CA VAL A 37 1.19 16.67 22.83
C VAL A 37 -0.07 17.55 22.80
N GLY A 38 -0.28 18.35 23.84
CA GLY A 38 -1.40 19.29 23.98
C GLY A 38 -2.68 18.71 24.62
N VAL A 39 -2.84 17.38 24.66
CA VAL A 39 -4.03 16.72 25.26
C VAL A 39 -3.67 15.40 25.96
N PRO A 40 -4.38 14.99 27.02
CA PRO A 40 -4.10 13.76 27.77
C PRO A 40 -4.64 12.51 27.05
N HIS A 41 -4.27 12.34 25.78
CA HIS A 41 -4.65 11.21 24.94
C HIS A 41 -3.42 10.44 24.45
N LYS A 42 -3.61 9.16 24.10
CA LYS A 42 -2.57 8.34 23.49
C LYS A 42 -2.86 8.06 22.04
N ILE A 43 -1.86 8.21 21.19
CA ILE A 43 -1.90 7.89 19.77
C ILE A 43 -1.57 6.41 19.59
N ASN A 44 -2.48 5.64 19.02
CA ASN A 44 -2.21 4.25 18.65
C ASN A 44 -1.33 4.21 17.38
N ALA A 45 -0.33 3.33 17.35
CA ALA A 45 0.60 3.19 16.22
C ALA A 45 0.12 2.25 15.10
N TYR A 46 -1.17 1.94 15.08
CA TYR A 46 -1.80 1.19 13.99
C TYR A 46 -1.71 1.87 12.60
N PRO A 47 -1.35 3.16 12.41
CA PRO A 47 -1.01 3.66 11.08
C PRO A 47 0.14 2.88 10.41
N SER A 48 1.00 2.24 11.22
CA SER A 48 2.08 1.37 10.74
C SER A 48 1.56 0.16 9.95
N ILE A 49 0.33 -0.30 10.19
CA ILE A 49 -0.24 -1.48 9.50
C ILE A 49 -1.09 -1.11 8.27
N SER A 50 -1.40 0.17 8.05
CA SER A 50 -2.16 0.63 6.88
C SER A 50 -1.44 0.28 5.56
N ALA A 51 -0.11 0.36 5.55
CA ALA A 51 0.71 -0.03 4.39
C ALA A 51 0.59 -1.52 4.06
N LEU A 52 0.63 -2.38 5.09
CA LEU A 52 0.43 -3.83 4.97
C LEU A 52 -0.98 -4.13 4.43
N CYS A 53 -2.01 -3.53 5.03
CA CYS A 53 -3.40 -3.73 4.64
C CYS A 53 -3.62 -3.33 3.17
N GLY A 54 -3.11 -2.16 2.78
CA GLY A 54 -3.22 -1.66 1.41
C GLY A 54 -2.49 -2.56 0.41
N LEU A 55 -1.28 -3.03 0.75
CA LEU A 55 -0.52 -3.95 -0.11
C LEU A 55 -1.26 -5.27 -0.35
N VAL A 56 -1.69 -5.93 0.74
CA VAL A 56 -2.24 -7.30 0.71
C VAL A 56 -3.67 -7.32 0.18
N LEU A 57 -4.51 -6.37 0.58
CA LEU A 57 -5.93 -6.33 0.24
C LEU A 57 -6.28 -5.31 -0.86
N GLY A 58 -5.37 -4.42 -1.19
CA GLY A 58 -5.59 -3.37 -2.19
C GLY A 58 -6.34 -2.19 -1.58
N PRO A 59 -6.59 -1.14 -2.38
CA PRO A 59 -7.15 0.11 -1.86
C PRO A 59 -8.55 -0.07 -1.27
N ILE A 60 -9.40 -0.91 -1.88
CA ILE A 60 -10.81 -1.07 -1.47
C ILE A 60 -10.94 -2.04 -0.30
N TYR A 61 -10.52 -3.29 -0.46
CA TYR A 61 -10.68 -4.30 0.61
C TYR A 61 -9.78 -4.01 1.81
N GLY A 62 -8.62 -3.37 1.61
CA GLY A 62 -7.78 -2.90 2.71
C GLY A 62 -8.49 -1.82 3.52
N ALA A 63 -9.10 -0.83 2.86
CA ALA A 63 -9.89 0.20 3.51
C ALA A 63 -11.07 -0.37 4.29
N LEU A 64 -11.78 -1.35 3.72
CA LEU A 64 -12.87 -2.04 4.41
C LEU A 64 -12.37 -2.82 5.63
N ALA A 65 -11.26 -3.55 5.51
CA ALA A 65 -10.69 -4.31 6.63
C ALA A 65 -10.29 -3.38 7.79
N ILE A 66 -9.56 -2.30 7.51
CA ILE A 66 -9.16 -1.37 8.57
C ILE A 66 -10.35 -0.59 9.13
N GLY A 67 -11.30 -0.19 8.27
CA GLY A 67 -12.50 0.53 8.72
C GLY A 67 -13.38 -0.31 9.62
N VAL A 68 -13.65 -1.57 9.26
CA VAL A 68 -14.45 -2.50 10.07
C VAL A 68 -13.73 -2.83 11.38
N SER A 69 -12.43 -3.13 11.34
CA SER A 69 -11.66 -3.40 12.56
C SER A 69 -11.67 -2.22 13.52
N THR A 70 -11.43 -1.01 13.00
CA THR A 70 -11.44 0.22 13.79
C THR A 70 -12.83 0.50 14.36
N LEU A 71 -13.90 0.32 13.57
CA LEU A 71 -15.28 0.53 14.01
C LEU A 71 -15.68 -0.44 15.12
N ILE A 72 -15.38 -1.74 14.96
CA ILE A 72 -15.69 -2.74 15.99
C ILE A 72 -14.84 -2.47 17.24
N TYR A 73 -13.54 -2.16 17.09
CA TYR A 73 -12.69 -1.82 18.24
C TYR A 73 -13.21 -0.56 18.95
N PHE A 74 -13.79 0.40 18.24
CA PHE A 74 -14.42 1.58 18.81
C PHE A 74 -15.58 1.21 19.72
N PHE A 75 -16.46 0.29 19.31
CA PHE A 75 -17.54 -0.19 20.17
C PHE A 75 -17.04 -0.94 21.42
N ILE A 76 -15.89 -1.63 21.33
CA ILE A 76 -15.30 -2.34 22.48
C ILE A 76 -14.59 -1.37 23.44
N LYS A 77 -13.83 -0.40 22.90
CA LYS A 77 -13.07 0.58 23.68
C LYS A 77 -13.22 2.00 23.10
N PRO A 78 -14.36 2.68 23.34
CA PRO A 78 -14.61 4.00 22.77
C PRO A 78 -13.55 5.03 23.13
N LYS A 79 -13.05 4.98 24.37
CA LYS A 79 -12.00 5.88 24.90
C LYS A 79 -10.64 5.73 24.20
N ALA A 80 -10.44 4.68 23.39
CA ALA A 80 -9.21 4.51 22.61
C ALA A 80 -9.17 5.38 21.33
N PHE A 81 -10.29 6.02 20.97
CA PHE A 81 -10.44 6.83 19.76
C PHE A 81 -10.78 8.27 20.11
N TYR A 82 -9.75 9.10 20.11
CA TYR A 82 -9.82 10.49 20.53
C TYR A 82 -10.60 11.40 19.57
N PHE A 83 -10.93 10.94 18.34
CA PHE A 83 -11.86 11.63 17.43
C PHE A 83 -13.24 10.95 17.34
N GLY A 84 -13.56 10.06 18.28
CA GLY A 84 -14.77 9.24 18.21
C GLY A 84 -14.84 8.43 16.91
N LEU A 85 -16.01 8.44 16.26
CA LEU A 85 -16.24 7.73 15.00
C LEU A 85 -15.33 8.25 13.85
N TYR A 86 -14.94 9.52 13.90
CA TYR A 86 -14.07 10.12 12.87
C TYR A 86 -12.64 9.59 12.90
N SER A 87 -12.22 8.91 13.97
CA SER A 87 -10.90 8.24 14.03
C SER A 87 -10.73 7.16 12.97
N ILE A 88 -11.80 6.75 12.27
CA ILE A 88 -11.74 5.82 11.13
C ILE A 88 -11.14 6.49 9.88
N ILE A 89 -11.26 7.82 9.72
CA ILE A 89 -10.89 8.51 8.48
C ILE A 89 -9.38 8.41 8.18
N PRO A 90 -8.47 8.78 9.10
CA PRO A 90 -7.03 8.75 8.83
C PRO A 90 -6.49 7.39 8.35
N PRO A 91 -6.79 6.26 9.04
CA PRO A 91 -6.23 4.97 8.64
C PRO A 91 -6.86 4.41 7.36
N VAL A 92 -8.13 4.73 7.10
CA VAL A 92 -8.80 4.35 5.85
C VAL A 92 -8.13 5.03 4.66
N LEU A 93 -7.94 6.35 4.72
CA LEU A 93 -7.28 7.09 3.64
C LEU A 93 -5.82 6.68 3.46
N ALA A 94 -5.11 6.42 4.56
CA ALA A 94 -3.76 5.87 4.52
C ALA A 94 -3.70 4.52 3.80
N THR A 95 -4.66 3.63 4.09
CA THR A 95 -4.75 2.31 3.47
C THR A 95 -5.13 2.38 1.99
N ILE A 96 -6.06 3.29 1.62
CA ILE A 96 -6.40 3.54 0.21
C ILE A 96 -5.16 4.03 -0.54
N SER A 97 -4.43 4.99 0.03
CA SER A 97 -3.19 5.53 -0.54
C SER A 97 -2.15 4.42 -0.76
N ALA A 98 -1.86 3.63 0.27
CA ALA A 98 -0.92 2.51 0.18
C ALA A 98 -1.36 1.46 -0.85
N GLY A 99 -2.63 1.07 -0.85
CA GLY A 99 -3.17 0.12 -1.80
C GLY A 99 -3.04 0.61 -3.24
N ALA A 100 -3.40 1.87 -3.49
CA ALA A 100 -3.25 2.50 -4.81
C ALA A 100 -1.79 2.54 -5.27
N LEU A 101 -0.85 2.93 -4.39
CA LEU A 101 0.58 2.94 -4.69
C LEU A 101 1.13 1.54 -4.99
N SER A 102 0.72 0.53 -4.22
CA SER A 102 1.13 -0.86 -4.45
C SER A 102 0.64 -1.39 -5.81
N GLU A 103 -0.50 -0.90 -6.30
CA GLU A 103 -1.07 -1.23 -7.61
C GLU A 103 -0.57 -0.32 -8.75
N GLY A 104 0.33 0.63 -8.46
CA GLY A 104 0.85 1.57 -9.45
C GLY A 104 -0.12 2.71 -9.82
N LYS A 105 -1.26 2.84 -9.12
CA LYS A 105 -2.27 3.88 -9.31
C LYS A 105 -1.95 5.14 -8.48
N TRP A 106 -0.74 5.66 -8.65
CA TRP A 106 -0.16 6.75 -7.82
C TRP A 106 -0.99 8.05 -7.79
N LYS A 107 -1.79 8.32 -8.83
CA LYS A 107 -2.64 9.52 -8.91
C LYS A 107 -3.63 9.64 -7.76
N TYR A 108 -4.18 8.52 -7.27
CA TYR A 108 -5.10 8.54 -6.12
C TYR A 108 -4.40 8.97 -4.84
N SER A 109 -3.17 8.51 -4.62
CA SER A 109 -2.37 8.91 -3.46
C SER A 109 -2.04 10.41 -3.50
N ILE A 110 -1.64 10.93 -4.68
CA ILE A 110 -1.45 12.38 -4.87
C ILE A 110 -2.73 13.16 -4.55
N LEU A 111 -3.87 12.72 -5.06
CA LEU A 111 -5.15 13.39 -4.80
C LEU A 111 -5.45 13.46 -3.30
N ILE A 112 -5.26 12.35 -2.58
CA ILE A 112 -5.44 12.29 -1.12
C ILE A 112 -4.53 13.29 -0.39
N PHE A 113 -3.25 13.38 -0.79
CA PHE A 113 -2.31 14.35 -0.19
C PHE A 113 -2.69 15.79 -0.52
N ILE A 114 -2.97 16.11 -1.78
CA ILE A 114 -3.31 17.48 -2.21
C ILE A 114 -4.57 17.96 -1.50
N VAL A 115 -5.63 17.14 -1.47
CA VAL A 115 -6.88 17.50 -0.79
C VAL A 115 -6.64 17.73 0.70
N GLY A 116 -5.90 16.83 1.37
CA GLY A 116 -5.60 16.99 2.79
C GLY A 116 -4.77 18.24 3.09
N LEU A 117 -3.74 18.52 2.30
CA LEU A 117 -2.92 19.73 2.46
C LEU A 117 -3.73 21.00 2.22
N LEU A 118 -4.61 21.03 1.21
CA LEU A 118 -5.51 22.16 0.97
C LEU A 118 -6.44 22.39 2.16
N ILE A 119 -7.02 21.32 2.73
CA ILE A 119 -7.87 21.43 3.93
C ILE A 119 -7.06 21.97 5.11
N PHE A 120 -5.87 21.41 5.37
CA PHE A 120 -5.01 21.85 6.47
C PHE A 120 -4.66 23.35 6.37
N TYR A 121 -4.18 23.80 5.20
CA TYR A 121 -3.82 25.20 4.97
C TYR A 121 -5.02 26.16 4.87
N SER A 122 -6.23 25.64 4.68
CA SER A 122 -7.45 26.44 4.75
C SER A 122 -7.81 26.85 6.19
N THR A 123 -7.23 26.20 7.21
CA THR A 123 -7.45 26.54 8.63
C THR A 123 -6.53 27.67 9.12
N ASN A 124 -6.93 28.37 10.18
CA ASN A 124 -6.07 29.34 10.86
C ASN A 124 -4.79 28.68 11.40
N VAL A 125 -4.95 27.50 12.01
CA VAL A 125 -3.85 26.72 12.59
C VAL A 125 -2.83 26.35 11.51
N GLY A 126 -3.28 25.81 10.38
CA GLY A 126 -2.38 25.42 9.29
C GLY A 126 -1.67 26.59 8.60
N ARG A 127 -2.23 27.80 8.65
CA ARG A 127 -1.53 29.01 8.17
C ARG A 127 -0.45 29.48 9.14
N VAL A 128 -0.69 29.39 10.44
CA VAL A 128 0.30 29.78 11.46
C VAL A 128 1.41 28.72 11.57
N ALA A 129 1.04 27.46 11.71
CA ALA A 129 1.95 26.31 11.76
C ALA A 129 2.27 25.78 10.34
N PHE A 130 2.61 26.66 9.40
CA PHE A 130 2.68 26.31 7.98
C PHE A 130 3.73 25.25 7.63
N TYR A 131 4.77 25.13 8.45
CA TYR A 131 5.86 24.17 8.30
C TYR A 131 5.61 22.84 9.03
N HIS A 132 4.54 22.75 9.83
CA HIS A 132 4.18 21.51 10.51
C HIS A 132 4.09 20.30 9.55
N PRO A 133 3.43 20.36 8.37
CA PRO A 133 3.30 19.22 7.48
C PRO A 133 4.55 18.96 6.60
N ILE A 134 5.77 19.36 7.00
CA ILE A 134 6.99 19.21 6.19
C ILE A 134 7.26 17.76 5.76
N LEU A 135 7.06 16.77 6.66
CA LEU A 135 7.21 15.35 6.30
C LEU A 135 6.11 14.88 5.34
N THR A 136 4.91 15.46 5.44
CA THR A 136 3.80 15.17 4.53
C THR A 136 4.09 15.69 3.12
N ILE A 137 4.63 16.90 3.02
CA ILE A 137 5.09 17.47 1.73
C ILE A 137 6.19 16.60 1.15
N PHE A 138 7.15 16.14 1.96
CA PHE A 138 8.19 15.22 1.52
C PHE A 138 7.62 13.89 1.00
N ALA A 139 6.64 13.30 1.69
CA ALA A 139 5.95 12.10 1.21
C ALA A 139 5.23 12.32 -0.12
N LEU A 140 4.55 13.45 -0.29
CA LEU A 140 3.92 13.81 -1.56
C LEU A 140 4.97 13.92 -2.69
N LEU A 141 6.11 14.57 -2.44
CA LEU A 141 7.21 14.66 -3.41
C LEU A 141 7.73 13.28 -3.81
N LEU A 142 7.91 12.36 -2.85
CA LEU A 142 8.30 10.98 -3.15
C LEU A 142 7.28 10.28 -4.05
N VAL A 143 5.97 10.46 -3.81
CA VAL A 143 4.93 9.90 -4.69
C VAL A 143 4.99 10.49 -6.11
N VAL A 144 5.18 11.82 -6.22
CA VAL A 144 5.26 12.52 -7.52
C VAL A 144 6.50 12.10 -8.33
N ILE A 145 7.63 11.90 -7.67
CA ILE A 145 8.91 11.53 -8.29
C ILE A 145 8.92 10.03 -8.65
N CYS A 146 8.50 9.17 -7.74
CA CYS A 146 8.59 7.73 -7.92
C CYS A 146 7.40 7.17 -8.73
N ARG A 147 6.19 7.73 -8.64
CA ARG A 147 5.00 7.32 -9.40
C ARG A 147 4.78 5.80 -9.37
N ASP A 148 4.65 5.16 -10.53
CA ASP A 148 4.50 3.72 -10.71
C ASP A 148 5.76 2.91 -10.33
N LYS A 149 6.93 3.58 -10.20
CA LYS A 149 8.17 2.92 -9.75
C LYS A 149 8.05 2.37 -8.33
N ILE A 150 7.18 2.93 -7.49
CA ILE A 150 6.95 2.41 -6.12
C ILE A 150 6.48 0.95 -6.17
N SER A 151 5.48 0.66 -7.01
CA SER A 151 5.02 -0.72 -7.24
C SER A 151 6.13 -1.62 -7.79
N LYS A 152 6.95 -1.11 -8.72
CA LYS A 152 8.07 -1.86 -9.30
C LYS A 152 9.19 -2.15 -8.30
N LEU A 153 9.41 -1.25 -7.33
CA LEU A 153 10.37 -1.44 -6.23
C LEU A 153 9.88 -2.53 -5.27
N LEU A 154 8.61 -2.50 -4.87
CA LEU A 154 8.01 -3.49 -3.96
C LEU A 154 8.11 -4.92 -4.49
N PHE A 155 7.83 -5.13 -5.77
CA PHE A 155 7.82 -6.46 -6.39
C PHE A 155 9.12 -6.76 -7.16
N ASN A 156 10.24 -6.14 -6.76
CA ASN A 156 11.54 -6.37 -7.38
C ASN A 156 12.14 -7.71 -6.93
N LYS A 157 13.02 -8.27 -7.78
CA LYS A 157 13.83 -9.45 -7.41
C LYS A 157 14.95 -9.08 -6.44
N ASP A 158 15.49 -7.87 -6.57
CA ASP A 158 16.51 -7.33 -5.67
C ASP A 158 15.87 -6.94 -4.33
N PHE A 159 16.35 -7.57 -3.25
CA PHE A 159 15.87 -7.33 -1.90
C PHE A 159 16.11 -5.88 -1.45
N LYS A 160 17.22 -5.25 -1.84
CA LYS A 160 17.50 -3.85 -1.47
C LYS A 160 16.46 -2.90 -2.07
N LYS A 161 16.06 -3.14 -3.33
CA LYS A 161 14.98 -2.38 -3.98
C LYS A 161 13.63 -2.63 -3.32
N THR A 162 13.38 -3.85 -2.86
CA THR A 162 12.17 -4.20 -2.08
C THR A 162 12.12 -3.40 -0.78
N ILE A 163 13.23 -3.32 -0.03
CA ILE A 163 13.32 -2.51 1.20
C ILE A 163 12.99 -1.04 0.91
N ILE A 164 13.59 -0.44 -0.13
CA ILE A 164 13.33 0.95 -0.49
C ILE A 164 11.85 1.15 -0.83
N GLY A 165 11.27 0.24 -1.63
CA GLY A 165 9.84 0.27 -1.95
C GLY A 165 8.95 0.19 -0.71
N ALA A 166 9.30 -0.68 0.25
CA ALA A 166 8.58 -0.86 1.50
C ALA A 166 8.66 0.38 2.40
N LEU A 167 9.83 1.00 2.50
CA LEU A 167 10.03 2.25 3.26
C LEU A 167 9.21 3.39 2.67
N ILE A 168 9.24 3.59 1.35
CA ILE A 168 8.44 4.62 0.68
C ILE A 168 6.94 4.36 0.88
N LEU A 169 6.49 3.12 0.69
CA LEU A 169 5.08 2.76 0.87
C LEU A 169 4.62 3.00 2.32
N SER A 170 5.42 2.58 3.29
CA SER A 170 5.13 2.74 4.71
C SER A 170 5.12 4.22 5.11
N PHE A 171 6.14 4.98 4.71
CA PHE A 171 6.26 6.40 5.02
C PHE A 171 5.09 7.20 4.45
N THR A 172 4.75 6.97 3.18
CA THR A 172 3.62 7.66 2.54
C THR A 172 2.29 7.33 3.22
N SER A 173 2.07 6.08 3.61
CA SER A 173 0.89 5.68 4.38
C SER A 173 0.81 6.38 5.75
N VAL A 174 1.91 6.38 6.51
CA VAL A 174 1.98 7.02 7.84
C VAL A 174 1.77 8.53 7.74
N MET A 175 2.28 9.18 6.69
CA MET A 175 2.08 10.61 6.46
C MET A 175 0.65 10.96 6.06
N VAL A 176 -0.05 10.12 5.29
CA VAL A 176 -1.49 10.32 5.04
C VAL A 176 -2.26 10.23 6.35
N ASP A 177 -2.01 9.21 7.17
CA ASP A 177 -2.68 9.08 8.46
C ASP A 177 -2.43 10.31 9.34
N HIS A 178 -1.17 10.73 9.48
CA HIS A 178 -0.81 11.90 10.28
C HIS A 178 -1.43 13.21 9.76
N LEU A 179 -1.50 13.41 8.45
CA LEU A 179 -2.14 14.60 7.85
C LEU A 179 -3.62 14.69 8.22
N TYR A 180 -4.37 13.61 8.01
CA TYR A 180 -5.81 13.61 8.30
C TYR A 180 -6.10 13.56 9.80
N GLY A 181 -5.23 12.91 10.60
CA GLY A 181 -5.27 13.01 12.05
C GLY A 181 -5.01 14.44 12.53
N SER A 182 -4.09 15.16 11.90
CA SER A 182 -3.82 16.58 12.20
C SER A 182 -5.03 17.45 11.87
N ILE A 183 -5.68 17.23 10.72
CA ILE A 183 -6.91 17.97 10.36
C ILE A 183 -8.00 17.73 11.42
N LEU A 184 -8.21 16.49 11.85
CA LEU A 184 -9.18 16.17 12.90
C LEU A 184 -8.78 16.74 14.27
N GLY A 185 -7.49 16.85 14.58
CA GLY A 185 -6.99 17.53 15.78
C GLY A 185 -7.43 18.99 15.85
N ILE A 186 -7.35 19.71 14.72
CA ILE A 186 -7.82 21.10 14.61
C ILE A 186 -9.35 21.15 14.78
N LEU A 187 -10.08 20.29 14.06
CA LEU A 187 -11.54 20.39 13.95
C LEU A 187 -12.29 19.86 15.19
N TYR A 188 -11.78 18.80 15.83
CA TYR A 188 -12.49 18.05 16.85
C TYR A 188 -11.91 18.24 18.26
N LEU A 189 -10.59 18.41 18.36
CA LEU A 189 -9.90 18.62 19.64
C LEU A 189 -9.55 20.09 19.90
N HIS A 190 -9.81 20.98 18.92
CA HIS A 190 -9.53 22.40 19.00
C HIS A 190 -8.06 22.72 19.33
N LEU A 191 -7.13 21.87 18.87
CA LEU A 191 -5.70 22.10 19.03
C LEU A 191 -5.28 23.40 18.35
N ASN A 192 -4.46 24.19 19.04
CA ASN A 192 -4.00 25.47 18.55
C ASN A 192 -2.67 25.31 17.78
N ALA A 193 -2.18 26.39 17.16
CA ALA A 193 -0.94 26.32 16.38
C ALA A 193 0.31 26.01 17.22
N GLU A 194 0.33 26.42 18.48
CA GLU A 194 1.45 26.18 19.40
C GLU A 194 1.59 24.68 19.69
N ASP A 195 0.48 23.97 19.91
CA ASP A 195 0.47 22.51 20.10
C ASP A 195 1.15 21.78 18.94
N TYR A 196 0.82 22.18 17.70
CA TYR A 196 1.44 21.61 16.50
C TYR A 196 2.93 21.92 16.42
N ILE A 197 3.34 23.16 16.69
CA ILE A 197 4.74 23.58 16.60
C ILE A 197 5.60 22.84 17.64
N ILE A 198 5.14 22.77 18.89
CA ILE A 198 5.85 22.08 19.97
C ILE A 198 5.93 20.57 19.71
N SER A 199 4.91 19.99 19.07
CA SER A 199 4.89 18.55 18.76
C SER A 199 5.88 18.12 17.68
N ILE A 200 6.50 19.03 16.92
CA ILE A 200 7.33 18.70 15.74
C ILE A 200 8.42 17.67 16.05
N PRO A 201 9.28 17.87 17.07
CA PRO A 201 10.36 16.93 17.35
C PRO A 201 9.84 15.53 17.71
N GLU A 202 8.72 15.47 18.42
CA GLU A 202 8.16 14.21 18.91
C GLU A 202 7.45 13.45 17.80
N TYR A 203 6.60 14.13 17.02
CA TYR A 203 5.93 13.46 15.91
C TYR A 203 6.97 12.97 14.90
N ILE A 204 8.06 13.70 14.61
CA ILE A 204 9.09 13.21 13.68
C ILE A 204 9.63 11.84 14.13
N LYS A 205 9.96 11.68 15.42
CA LYS A 205 10.43 10.40 15.98
C LYS A 205 9.37 9.32 15.85
N GLU A 206 8.15 9.60 16.29
CA GLU A 206 7.02 8.66 16.24
C GLU A 206 6.79 8.15 14.80
N ARG A 207 6.80 9.06 13.82
CA ARG A 207 6.51 8.72 12.42
C ARG A 207 7.64 7.93 11.79
N ILE A 208 8.90 8.17 12.18
CA ILE A 208 10.04 7.32 11.77
C ILE A 208 9.86 5.91 12.33
N VAL A 209 9.53 5.76 13.61
CA VAL A 209 9.29 4.45 14.24
C VAL A 209 8.15 3.72 13.55
N MET A 210 7.00 4.37 13.35
CA MET A 210 5.85 3.78 12.65
C MET A 210 6.19 3.38 11.21
N THR A 211 6.97 4.20 10.51
CA THR A 211 7.43 3.91 9.14
C THR A 211 8.28 2.65 9.10
N ILE A 212 9.24 2.51 10.03
CA ILE A 212 10.11 1.33 10.11
C ILE A 212 9.29 0.08 10.42
N VAL A 213 8.40 0.14 11.42
CA VAL A 213 7.53 -0.98 11.79
C VAL A 213 6.65 -1.41 10.61
N GLY A 214 6.01 -0.47 9.92
CA GLY A 214 5.20 -0.78 8.74
C GLY A 214 5.99 -1.35 7.58
N ALA A 215 7.22 -0.86 7.37
CA ALA A 215 8.11 -1.38 6.33
C ALA A 215 8.54 -2.83 6.63
N ILE A 216 8.82 -3.16 7.90
CA ILE A 216 9.13 -4.53 8.32
C ILE A 216 7.98 -5.48 7.97
N PHE A 217 6.73 -5.12 8.28
CA PHE A 217 5.58 -5.96 7.94
C PHE A 217 5.37 -6.11 6.43
N VAL A 218 5.57 -5.04 5.66
CA VAL A 218 5.53 -5.07 4.19
C VAL A 218 6.59 -6.01 3.63
N ILE A 219 7.83 -5.93 4.13
CA ILE A 219 8.92 -6.80 3.69
C ILE A 219 8.62 -8.25 4.06
N LEU A 220 8.21 -8.50 5.31
CA LEU A 220 7.87 -9.83 5.80
C LEU A 220 6.82 -10.51 4.93
N VAL A 221 5.71 -9.82 4.63
CA VAL A 221 4.63 -10.41 3.84
C VAL A 221 5.06 -10.66 2.39
N LEU A 222 5.90 -9.80 1.82
CA LEU A 222 6.44 -9.99 0.47
C LEU A 222 7.38 -11.20 0.41
N GLU A 223 8.27 -11.37 1.38
CA GLU A 223 9.22 -12.49 1.42
C GLU A 223 8.52 -13.82 1.72
N ILE A 224 7.56 -13.85 2.66
CA ILE A 224 6.72 -15.03 2.90
C ILE A 224 5.96 -15.41 1.63
N SER A 225 5.38 -14.43 0.93
CA SER A 225 4.65 -14.69 -0.31
C SER A 225 5.56 -15.21 -1.43
N LYS A 226 6.78 -14.67 -1.56
CA LYS A 226 7.78 -15.17 -2.52
C LYS A 226 8.19 -16.61 -2.20
N CYS A 227 8.42 -16.93 -0.92
CA CYS A 227 8.74 -18.27 -0.45
C CYS A 227 7.59 -19.25 -0.74
N PHE A 228 6.36 -18.86 -0.40
CA PHE A 228 5.17 -19.67 -0.65
C PHE A 228 4.98 -19.96 -2.13
N LEU A 229 5.10 -18.97 -3.01
CA LEU A 229 5.01 -19.16 -4.46
C LEU A 229 6.12 -20.02 -5.06
N LYS A 230 7.31 -20.02 -4.44
CA LYS A 230 8.40 -20.90 -4.88
C LYS A 230 8.01 -22.37 -4.73
N ASN A 231 7.26 -22.69 -3.67
CA ASN A 231 6.89 -24.06 -3.30
C ASN A 231 5.52 -24.47 -3.87
N ALA A 232 4.57 -23.54 -4.00
CA ALA A 232 3.24 -23.78 -4.53
C ALA A 232 3.21 -23.67 -6.08
N THR A 233 3.82 -24.63 -6.77
CA THR A 233 3.99 -24.61 -8.24
C THR A 233 2.67 -24.44 -9.00
N LYS A 234 1.61 -25.15 -8.59
CA LYS A 234 0.27 -25.05 -9.19
C LYS A 234 -0.33 -23.65 -9.04
N LEU A 235 -0.23 -23.04 -7.85
CA LEU A 235 -0.73 -21.68 -7.62
C LEU A 235 0.07 -20.66 -8.43
N LYS A 236 1.40 -20.81 -8.47
CA LYS A 236 2.27 -19.94 -9.28
C LYS A 236 1.90 -19.99 -10.76
N GLU A 237 1.63 -21.17 -11.30
CA GLU A 237 1.18 -21.36 -12.67
C GLU A 237 -0.16 -20.64 -12.91
N GLU A 238 -1.16 -20.87 -12.07
CA GLU A 238 -2.48 -20.23 -12.19
C GLU A 238 -2.38 -18.70 -12.19
N LEU A 239 -1.52 -18.14 -11.32
CA LEU A 239 -1.28 -16.70 -11.25
C LEU A 239 -0.58 -16.15 -12.50
N LEU A 240 0.38 -16.89 -13.07
CA LEU A 240 1.05 -16.50 -14.31
C LEU A 240 0.07 -16.49 -15.48
N ARG A 241 -0.80 -17.49 -15.59
CA ARG A 241 -1.85 -17.54 -16.61
C ARG A 241 -2.79 -16.34 -16.49
N LYS A 242 -3.27 -16.04 -15.27
CA LYS A 242 -4.11 -14.86 -14.99
C LYS A 242 -3.41 -13.52 -15.30
N TYR A 243 -2.09 -13.45 -15.12
CA TYR A 243 -1.28 -12.28 -15.45
C TYR A 243 -1.17 -12.08 -16.96
N ILE A 244 -0.84 -13.14 -17.71
CA ILE A 244 -0.75 -13.10 -19.19
C ILE A 244 -2.08 -12.66 -19.79
N ASP A 245 -3.18 -13.25 -19.33
CA ASP A 245 -4.52 -12.91 -19.81
C ASP A 245 -4.87 -11.42 -19.62
N GLU A 246 -4.38 -10.79 -18.56
CA GLU A 246 -4.64 -9.38 -18.28
C GLU A 246 -3.68 -8.45 -19.05
N GLU A 247 -2.39 -8.79 -19.15
CA GLU A 247 -1.42 -7.97 -19.88
C GLU A 247 -1.67 -7.97 -21.39
N VAL A 248 -2.09 -9.10 -21.97
CA VAL A 248 -2.44 -9.19 -23.40
C VAL A 248 -3.67 -8.32 -23.70
N LYS A 249 -4.72 -8.42 -22.87
CA LYS A 249 -5.94 -7.59 -23.00
C LYS A 249 -5.71 -6.08 -22.83
N LEU A 250 -4.70 -5.70 -22.05
CA LEU A 250 -4.36 -4.29 -21.86
C LEU A 250 -3.68 -3.67 -23.10
N GLY A 251 -3.41 -4.47 -24.14
CA GLY A 251 -3.02 -3.98 -25.45
C GLY A 251 -1.87 -2.98 -25.38
N ARG A 252 -0.76 -3.35 -24.72
CA ARG A 252 0.42 -2.49 -24.72
C ARG A 252 0.76 -2.20 -26.18
N LYS A 253 0.55 -0.96 -26.61
CA LYS A 253 1.00 -0.46 -27.91
C LYS A 253 2.52 -0.61 -27.92
N PHE A 254 2.98 -1.68 -28.55
CA PHE A 254 4.39 -1.82 -28.84
C PHE A 254 4.72 -0.71 -29.84
N ASN A 255 5.68 0.13 -29.49
CA ASN A 255 6.18 1.15 -30.39
C ASN A 255 7.09 0.43 -31.40
N VAL A 256 6.48 -0.31 -32.33
CA VAL A 256 7.19 -1.12 -33.32
C VAL A 256 7.35 -0.28 -34.57
N ASP A 257 8.56 -0.26 -35.12
CA ASP A 257 8.82 0.37 -36.40
C ASP A 257 8.16 -0.43 -37.52
N GLU A 258 7.07 0.11 -38.07
CA GLU A 258 6.33 -0.50 -39.18
C GLU A 258 7.20 -0.74 -40.43
N LYS A 259 8.25 0.08 -40.64
CA LYS A 259 9.16 -0.11 -41.77
C LYS A 259 10.02 -1.35 -41.58
N LEU A 260 10.46 -1.63 -40.36
CA LEU A 260 11.20 -2.86 -40.04
C LEU A 260 10.30 -4.09 -40.17
N LEU A 261 9.06 -4.02 -39.68
CA LEU A 261 8.10 -5.13 -39.83
C LEU A 261 7.87 -5.48 -41.31
N LYS A 262 7.64 -4.46 -42.16
CA LYS A 262 7.49 -4.66 -43.61
C LYS A 262 8.76 -5.21 -44.26
N LYS A 263 9.94 -4.69 -43.90
CA LYS A 263 11.24 -5.13 -44.45
C LYS A 263 11.49 -6.62 -44.23
N TYR A 264 11.08 -7.14 -43.07
CA TYR A 264 11.29 -8.55 -42.70
C TYR A 264 10.04 -9.41 -42.89
N ASN A 265 8.98 -8.89 -43.52
CA ASN A 265 7.69 -9.56 -43.69
C ASN A 265 7.12 -10.14 -42.37
N LEU A 266 7.29 -9.38 -41.28
CA LEU A 266 6.82 -9.75 -39.95
C LEU A 266 5.48 -9.08 -39.66
N LYS A 267 4.52 -9.86 -39.15
CA LYS A 267 3.24 -9.36 -38.66
C LYS A 267 3.28 -9.29 -37.13
N ILE A 268 2.66 -8.26 -36.54
CA ILE A 268 2.41 -8.24 -35.09
C ILE A 268 1.38 -9.35 -34.78
N PRO A 269 1.69 -10.31 -33.90
CA PRO A 269 0.77 -11.40 -33.64
C PRO A 269 -0.56 -10.90 -33.08
N SER A 270 -1.67 -11.57 -33.41
CA SER A 270 -2.99 -11.27 -32.83
C SER A 270 -2.98 -11.45 -31.30
N GLU A 271 -3.98 -10.92 -30.60
CA GLU A 271 -4.11 -11.14 -29.16
C GLU A 271 -4.17 -12.64 -28.81
N GLU A 272 -4.87 -13.45 -29.62
CA GLU A 272 -4.89 -14.91 -29.43
C GLU A 272 -3.51 -15.53 -29.65
N GLU A 273 -2.81 -15.16 -30.73
CA GLU A 273 -1.46 -15.66 -31.03
C GLU A 273 -0.46 -15.29 -29.92
N GLN A 274 -0.50 -14.05 -29.42
CA GLN A 274 0.34 -13.61 -28.30
C GLN A 274 0.05 -14.43 -27.03
N LYS A 275 -1.23 -14.67 -26.73
CA LYS A 275 -1.64 -15.46 -25.58
C LYS A 275 -1.16 -16.90 -25.70
N GLU A 276 -1.34 -17.53 -26.86
CA GLU A 276 -0.92 -18.91 -27.10
C GLU A 276 0.60 -19.07 -26.94
N ILE A 277 1.39 -18.19 -27.57
CA ILE A 277 2.85 -18.20 -27.46
C ILE A 277 3.29 -18.08 -25.99
N LEU A 278 2.71 -17.15 -25.24
CA LEU A 278 3.06 -16.94 -23.83
C LEU A 278 2.64 -18.11 -22.94
N MET A 279 1.49 -18.73 -23.20
CA MET A 279 1.04 -19.92 -22.48
C MET A 279 1.95 -21.12 -22.74
N ASN A 280 2.36 -21.35 -23.99
CA ASN A 280 3.30 -22.41 -24.34
C ASN A 280 4.65 -22.25 -23.61
N ILE A 281 5.15 -21.01 -23.47
CA ILE A 281 6.38 -20.73 -22.69
C ILE A 281 6.17 -21.08 -21.21
N VAL A 282 5.03 -20.72 -20.62
CA VAL A 282 4.71 -21.07 -19.23
C VAL A 282 4.69 -22.58 -19.03
N ASP A 283 4.05 -23.32 -19.93
CA ASP A 283 3.96 -24.78 -19.87
C ASP A 283 5.34 -25.44 -19.91
N ILE A 284 6.23 -24.97 -20.81
CA ILE A 284 7.62 -25.42 -20.88
C ILE A 284 8.37 -25.13 -19.56
N MET A 285 8.18 -23.94 -18.97
CA MET A 285 8.83 -23.57 -17.70
C MET A 285 8.34 -24.45 -16.53
N VAL A 286 7.04 -24.78 -16.50
CA VAL A 286 6.45 -25.66 -15.48
C VAL A 286 6.99 -27.09 -15.61
N LEU A 287 6.99 -27.64 -16.83
CA LEU A 287 7.52 -28.98 -17.10
C LEU A 287 8.99 -29.12 -16.70
N LYS A 288 9.81 -28.08 -16.96
CA LYS A 288 11.23 -28.07 -16.57
C LYS A 288 11.43 -28.06 -15.05
N ASN A 289 10.60 -27.32 -14.30
CA ASN A 289 10.66 -27.31 -12.83
C ASN A 289 10.22 -28.63 -12.21
N ASN A 290 9.19 -29.28 -12.75
CA ASN A 290 8.70 -30.58 -12.28
C ASN A 290 9.72 -31.71 -12.53
N LYS A 291 10.52 -31.62 -13.60
CA LYS A 291 11.63 -32.57 -13.84
C LYS A 291 12.81 -32.38 -12.90
N LYS A 292 13.05 -31.16 -12.42
CA LYS A 292 14.16 -30.84 -11.50
C LYS A 292 13.87 -31.31 -10.07
N THR A 293 12.63 -31.20 -9.63
CA THR A 293 12.14 -31.66 -8.32
C THR A 293 11.99 -33.18 -8.20
N LYS A 294 12.04 -33.94 -9.31
CA LYS A 294 12.06 -35.42 -9.30
C LYS A 294 13.47 -36.03 -9.24
N LYS A 295 14.52 -35.21 -9.30
CA LYS A 295 15.93 -35.64 -9.29
C LYS A 295 16.66 -35.35 -7.98
N ASP A 296 16.01 -34.65 -7.06
CA ASP A 296 16.45 -34.39 -5.69
C ASP A 296 15.58 -35.24 -4.74
#